data_AF-A0A0F9EG51-F1
#
_entry.id   AF-A0A0F9EG51-F1
#
_cell.length_a   1.000
_cell.length_b   1.000
_cell.length_c   1.000
_cell.angle_alpha   90.00
_cell.angle_beta   90.00
_cell.angle_gamma   90.00
#
_symmetry.space_group_name_H-M   'P 1'
#
loop_
_entity.id
_entity.type
_entity.pdbx_description
1 polymer ?
#
loop_
_entity_poly.entity_id
_entity_poly.type
_entity_poly.pdbx_seq_one_letter_code
_entity_poly.pdbx_strand_id
1 'polypeptide(L)'
;MGGISLFKGDSTTVDSNTVISNDLFGVVSGMGNGHIIKNNNIFNHSNGIYLYKSIFSSVAGNKITNTTEFGIIAQYNSNFNTIINNTLLNNYFLIGLGDDCSNNNISNNSANHVLVIDRTYGPPPFSEEELEELNRLYFSSE
;
A
#
# COMPACT_ATOMS: atom_id res chain seq x y z
N MET A 1 -13.13 -3.07 2.21
CA MET A 1 -12.62 -4.45 2.13
C MET A 1 -11.19 -4.41 1.57
N GLY A 2 -10.24 -5.06 2.22
CA GLY A 2 -8.89 -5.27 1.69
C GLY A 2 -8.75 -6.70 1.14
N GLY A 3 -7.76 -7.00 0.31
CA GLY A 3 -7.46 -8.37 -0.10
C GLY A 3 -6.63 -9.13 0.91
N ILE A 4 -5.46 -8.58 1.25
CA ILE A 4 -4.52 -9.13 2.22
C ILE A 4 -4.21 -8.05 3.26
N SER A 5 -4.31 -8.36 4.55
CA SER A 5 -3.94 -7.46 5.64
C SER A 5 -2.79 -8.04 6.46
N LEU A 6 -1.75 -7.24 6.63
CA LEU A 6 -0.65 -7.48 7.57
C LEU A 6 -0.80 -6.42 8.66
N PHE A 7 -1.55 -6.72 9.72
CA PHE A 7 -1.89 -5.75 10.76
C PHE A 7 -1.26 -6.10 12.10
N LYS A 8 -0.60 -5.13 12.75
CA LYS A 8 0.05 -5.28 14.07
C LYS A 8 1.01 -6.48 14.14
N GLY A 9 1.67 -6.80 13.03
CA GLY A 9 2.69 -7.85 12.93
C GLY A 9 4.04 -7.27 12.53
N ASP A 10 5.09 -8.06 12.68
CA ASP A 10 6.44 -7.68 12.24
C ASP A 10 7.01 -8.72 11.29
N SER A 11 7.81 -8.28 10.32
CA SER A 11 8.60 -9.14 9.43
C SER A 11 7.79 -10.17 8.60
N THR A 12 6.48 -9.94 8.43
CA THR A 12 5.64 -10.78 7.56
C THR A 12 5.97 -10.56 6.08
N THR A 13 5.94 -11.64 5.30
CA THR A 13 6.16 -11.60 3.84
C THR A 13 4.87 -11.96 3.09
N VAL A 14 4.52 -11.13 2.10
CA VAL A 14 3.48 -11.38 1.10
C VAL A 14 4.16 -11.44 -0.26
N ASP A 15 4.33 -12.65 -0.78
CA ASP A 15 5.09 -12.92 -2.00
C ASP A 15 4.25 -13.69 -3.02
N SER A 16 4.29 -13.26 -4.28
CA SER A 16 3.78 -14.01 -5.43
C SER A 16 2.28 -14.33 -5.39
N ASN A 17 1.47 -13.42 -4.82
CA ASN A 17 0.02 -13.54 -4.76
C ASN A 17 -0.65 -12.84 -5.96
N THR A 18 -1.86 -13.29 -6.29
CA THR A 18 -2.78 -12.54 -7.16
C THR A 18 -3.94 -12.03 -6.31
N VAL A 19 -4.16 -10.72 -6.30
CA VAL A 19 -5.18 -10.05 -5.51
C VAL A 19 -6.10 -9.26 -6.44
N ILE A 20 -7.41 -9.48 -6.37
CA ILE A 20 -8.39 -8.98 -7.35
C ILE A 20 -9.63 -8.46 -6.64
N SER A 21 -10.17 -7.32 -7.08
CA SER A 21 -11.55 -6.87 -6.82
C SER A 21 -12.01 -6.94 -5.35
N ASN A 22 -11.29 -6.26 -4.45
CA ASN A 22 -11.68 -6.13 -3.04
C ASN A 22 -12.30 -4.77 -2.70
N ASP A 23 -12.71 -3.99 -3.71
CA ASP A 23 -13.36 -2.67 -3.63
C ASP A 23 -12.55 -1.52 -2.97
N LEU A 24 -11.69 -1.79 -1.97
CA LEU A 24 -10.97 -0.76 -1.21
C LEU A 24 -9.45 -0.90 -1.31
N PHE A 25 -8.87 -1.95 -0.74
CA PHE A 25 -7.41 -2.15 -0.69
C PHE A 25 -7.01 -3.48 -1.33
N GLY A 26 -5.93 -3.51 -2.11
CA GLY A 26 -5.32 -4.78 -2.52
C GLY A 26 -4.60 -5.43 -1.34
N VAL A 27 -3.52 -4.80 -0.89
CA VAL A 27 -2.73 -5.23 0.28
C VAL A 27 -2.62 -4.06 1.27
N VAL A 28 -2.90 -4.32 2.55
CA VAL A 28 -2.70 -3.35 3.65
C VAL A 28 -1.56 -3.83 4.52
N SER A 29 -0.52 -3.01 4.64
CA SER A 29 0.52 -3.12 5.67
C SER A 29 0.17 -2.10 6.75
N GLY A 30 -0.28 -2.55 7.91
CA GLY A 30 -0.87 -1.71 8.95
C GLY A 30 -0.17 -1.86 10.30
N MET A 31 0.30 -0.75 10.88
CA MET A 31 0.83 -0.69 12.25
C MET A 31 1.90 -1.77 12.54
N GLY A 32 2.79 -2.03 11.59
CA GLY A 32 3.78 -3.11 11.66
C GLY A 32 5.15 -2.69 11.11
N ASN A 33 6.18 -3.48 11.43
CA ASN A 33 7.57 -3.19 11.07
C ASN A 33 8.17 -4.26 10.15
N GLY A 34 8.91 -3.83 9.13
CA GLY A 34 9.78 -4.73 8.36
C GLY A 34 9.04 -5.70 7.44
N HIS A 35 7.82 -5.37 7.02
CA HIS A 35 7.05 -6.23 6.12
C HIS A 35 7.67 -6.27 4.72
N ILE A 36 7.57 -7.41 4.05
CA ILE A 36 8.05 -7.60 2.68
C ILE A 36 6.86 -7.92 1.79
N ILE A 37 6.48 -6.99 0.92
CA ILE A 37 5.42 -7.18 -0.07
C ILE A 37 6.09 -7.21 -1.44
N LYS A 38 6.20 -8.38 -2.06
CA LYS A 38 6.94 -8.53 -3.31
C LYS A 38 6.29 -9.43 -4.35
N ASN A 39 6.57 -9.15 -5.62
CA ASN A 39 6.16 -9.98 -6.77
C ASN A 39 4.65 -10.28 -6.84
N ASN A 40 3.79 -9.45 -6.23
CA ASN A 40 2.35 -9.66 -6.27
C ASN A 40 1.75 -9.04 -7.54
N ASN A 41 0.66 -9.63 -8.03
CA ASN A 41 -0.17 -9.09 -9.10
C ASN A 41 -1.49 -8.59 -8.50
N ILE A 42 -1.66 -7.28 -8.42
CA ILE A 42 -2.76 -6.60 -7.72
C ILE A 42 -3.54 -5.79 -8.74
N PHE A 43 -4.85 -6.01 -8.84
CA PHE A 43 -5.65 -5.27 -9.81
C PHE A 43 -7.12 -5.06 -9.43
N ASN A 44 -7.67 -3.94 -9.91
CA ASN A 44 -9.05 -3.51 -9.70
C ASN A 44 -9.39 -3.25 -8.22
N HIS A 45 -8.68 -2.31 -7.59
CA HIS A 45 -8.92 -1.85 -6.21
C HIS A 45 -9.02 -0.33 -6.16
N SER A 46 -9.54 0.26 -5.08
CA SER A 46 -9.37 1.71 -4.90
C SER A 46 -7.90 2.07 -4.74
N ASN A 47 -7.24 1.44 -3.77
CA ASN A 47 -5.81 1.53 -3.53
C ASN A 47 -5.15 0.16 -3.68
N GLY A 48 -4.03 0.07 -4.40
CA GLY A 48 -3.33 -1.20 -4.64
C GLY A 48 -2.62 -1.71 -3.38
N ILE A 49 -1.59 -0.99 -2.92
CA ILE A 49 -0.88 -1.27 -1.66
C ILE A 49 -0.98 -0.04 -0.75
N TYR A 50 -1.47 -0.24 0.47
CA TYR A 50 -1.53 0.80 1.48
C TYR A 50 -0.56 0.52 2.63
N LEU A 51 0.44 1.38 2.79
CA LEU A 51 1.33 1.43 3.95
C LEU A 51 0.74 2.40 4.97
N TYR A 52 0.12 1.85 6.00
CA TYR A 52 -0.51 2.58 7.10
C TYR A 52 0.32 2.39 8.37
N LYS A 53 0.88 3.48 8.92
CA LYS A 53 1.79 3.40 10.09
C LYS A 53 2.85 2.30 9.98
N SER A 54 3.33 2.04 8.76
CA SER A 54 4.28 0.97 8.48
C SER A 54 5.68 1.54 8.38
N ILE A 55 6.63 0.93 9.07
CA ILE A 55 8.01 1.40 9.11
C ILE A 55 8.97 0.31 8.64
N PHE A 56 10.07 0.71 8.00
CA PHE A 56 11.12 -0.18 7.50
C PHE A 56 10.63 -1.32 6.59
N SER A 57 9.47 -1.18 5.96
CA SER A 57 8.91 -2.19 5.07
C SER A 57 9.46 -2.07 3.64
N SER A 58 9.44 -3.17 2.90
CA SER A 58 9.89 -3.27 1.52
C SER A 58 8.73 -3.66 0.59
N VAL A 59 8.43 -2.80 -0.37
CA VAL A 59 7.45 -3.04 -1.45
C VAL A 59 8.21 -3.14 -2.78
N ALA A 60 8.40 -4.36 -3.27
CA ALA A 60 9.33 -4.62 -4.38
C ALA A 60 8.78 -5.51 -5.49
N GLY A 61 8.90 -5.09 -6.76
CA GLY A 61 8.60 -5.98 -7.89
C GLY A 61 7.11 -6.31 -8.08
N ASN A 62 6.20 -5.57 -7.46
CA ASN A 62 4.76 -5.81 -7.60
C ASN A 62 4.25 -5.21 -8.91
N LYS A 63 3.28 -5.88 -9.53
CA LYS A 63 2.51 -5.37 -10.66
C LYS A 63 1.14 -4.92 -10.15
N ILE A 64 0.84 -3.64 -10.27
CA ILE A 64 -0.38 -3.02 -9.75
C ILE A 64 -1.10 -2.33 -10.90
N THR A 65 -2.34 -2.73 -11.18
CA THR A 65 -3.07 -2.21 -12.34
C THR A 65 -4.51 -1.84 -12.06
N ASN A 66 -5.01 -0.80 -12.74
CA ASN A 66 -6.40 -0.37 -12.69
C ASN A 66 -6.88 0.00 -11.27
N THR A 67 -6.15 0.87 -10.57
CA THR A 67 -6.63 1.43 -9.30
C THR A 67 -7.35 2.76 -9.49
N THR A 68 -8.40 3.00 -8.72
CA THR A 68 -9.21 4.25 -8.83
C THR A 68 -8.67 5.41 -7.99
N GLU A 69 -7.80 5.15 -7.01
CA GLU A 69 -7.08 6.14 -6.22
C GLU A 69 -5.56 5.98 -6.41
N PHE A 70 -4.84 5.22 -5.57
CA PHE A 70 -3.39 5.06 -5.66
C PHE A 70 -2.97 3.63 -6.00
N GLY A 71 -1.93 3.49 -6.82
CA GLY A 71 -1.25 2.21 -6.96
C GLY A 71 -0.59 1.80 -5.64
N ILE A 72 0.20 2.70 -5.05
CA ILE A 72 0.81 2.56 -3.72
C ILE A 72 0.63 3.86 -2.95
N ILE A 73 0.24 3.80 -1.68
CA ILE A 73 0.16 4.98 -0.81
C ILE A 73 0.78 4.69 0.56
N ALA A 74 1.53 5.64 1.09
CA ALA A 74 2.06 5.60 2.45
C ALA A 74 1.60 6.81 3.26
N GLN A 75 1.02 6.58 4.44
CA GLN A 75 0.47 7.63 5.31
C GLN A 75 0.72 7.33 6.78
N TYR A 76 0.53 8.34 7.62
CA TYR A 76 0.57 8.23 9.08
C TYR A 76 1.94 7.79 9.60
N ASN A 77 2.97 8.62 9.37
CA ASN A 77 4.34 8.36 9.78
C ASN A 77 4.89 7.03 9.23
N SER A 78 4.45 6.64 8.03
CA SER A 78 5.00 5.48 7.33
C SER A 78 6.38 5.82 6.78
N ASN A 79 7.39 5.67 7.64
CA ASN A 79 8.74 6.16 7.44
C ASN A 79 9.72 5.03 7.09
N PHE A 80 10.83 5.39 6.45
CA PHE A 80 11.94 4.47 6.17
C PHE A 80 11.58 3.23 5.33
N ASN A 81 10.51 3.31 4.53
CA ASN A 81 10.11 2.22 3.64
C ASN A 81 10.89 2.28 2.32
N THR A 82 11.03 1.11 1.68
CA THR A 82 11.63 0.98 0.35
C THR A 82 10.56 0.55 -0.65
N ILE A 83 10.28 1.38 -1.64
CA ILE A 83 9.30 1.11 -2.70
C ILE A 83 10.04 1.09 -4.04
N ILE A 84 10.36 -0.10 -4.55
CA ILE A 84 11.27 -0.26 -5.69
C ILE A 84 10.80 -1.25 -6.74
N ASN A 85 11.17 -1.02 -8.00
CA ASN A 85 10.94 -1.97 -9.10
C ASN A 85 9.47 -2.38 -9.29
N ASN A 86 8.50 -1.59 -8.84
CA ASN A 86 7.09 -1.91 -9.04
C ASN A 86 6.63 -1.43 -10.44
N THR A 87 5.72 -2.18 -11.05
CA THR A 87 5.08 -1.85 -12.32
C THR A 87 3.65 -1.36 -12.07
N LEU A 88 3.38 -0.09 -12.38
CA LEU A 88 2.10 0.57 -12.11
C LEU A 88 1.42 0.93 -13.44
N LEU A 89 0.30 0.27 -13.79
CA LEU A 89 -0.37 0.50 -15.07
C LEU A 89 -1.82 0.93 -14.88
N ASN A 90 -2.22 2.02 -15.55
CA ASN A 90 -3.61 2.51 -15.51
C ASN A 90 -4.14 2.81 -14.09
N ASN A 91 -3.27 3.29 -13.20
CA ASN A 91 -3.64 3.72 -11.86
C ASN A 91 -3.90 5.23 -11.88
N TYR A 92 -4.91 5.72 -11.14
CA TYR A 92 -5.24 7.14 -11.13
C TYR A 92 -4.09 8.00 -10.59
N PHE A 93 -3.58 7.66 -9.40
CA PHE A 93 -2.29 8.10 -8.88
C PHE A 93 -1.34 6.90 -8.77
N LEU A 94 -0.04 7.14 -8.98
CA LEU A 94 0.95 6.07 -8.94
C LEU A 94 1.40 5.75 -7.51
N ILE A 95 2.23 6.62 -6.93
CA ILE A 95 2.78 6.47 -5.58
C ILE A 95 2.56 7.77 -4.81
N GLY A 96 1.79 7.72 -3.72
CA GLY A 96 1.54 8.84 -2.82
C GLY A 96 2.26 8.71 -1.49
N LEU A 97 2.76 9.82 -0.95
CA LEU A 97 3.31 9.91 0.41
C LEU A 97 2.58 11.02 1.17
N GLY A 98 2.07 10.72 2.36
CA GLY A 98 1.55 11.73 3.27
C GLY A 98 2.65 12.67 3.77
N ASP A 99 2.27 13.88 4.17
CA ASP A 99 3.19 14.95 4.58
C ASP A 99 4.05 14.59 5.80
N ASP A 100 3.56 13.65 6.62
CA ASP A 100 4.22 13.11 7.79
C ASP A 100 5.09 11.87 7.50
N CYS A 101 5.17 11.45 6.23
CA CYS A 101 5.98 10.33 5.78
C CYS A 101 7.33 10.81 5.25
N SER A 102 8.41 10.28 5.81
CA SER A 102 9.79 10.73 5.63
C SER A 102 10.75 9.56 5.44
N ASN A 103 11.89 9.84 4.81
CA ASN A 103 12.98 8.88 4.59
C ASN A 103 12.59 7.61 3.81
N ASN A 104 11.52 7.69 3.00
CA ASN A 104 11.14 6.61 2.10
C ASN A 104 12.00 6.62 0.84
N ASN A 105 12.53 5.45 0.45
CA ASN A 105 13.27 5.28 -0.80
C ASN A 105 12.32 4.82 -1.90
N ILE A 106 12.05 5.68 -2.87
CA ILE A 106 11.22 5.38 -4.04
C ILE A 106 12.10 5.43 -5.28
N SER A 107 12.41 4.29 -5.88
CA SER A 107 13.29 4.22 -7.06
C SER A 107 12.91 3.09 -8.01
N ASN A 108 13.24 3.25 -9.30
CA ASN A 108 13.06 2.24 -10.34
C ASN A 108 11.62 1.70 -10.50
N ASN A 109 10.60 2.43 -10.07
CA ASN A 109 9.21 2.08 -10.36
C ASN A 109 8.86 2.54 -11.78
N SER A 110 8.22 1.67 -12.56
CA SER A 110 7.84 1.94 -13.95
C SER A 110 6.33 2.16 -14.07
N ALA A 111 5.92 3.14 -14.88
CA ALA A 111 4.51 3.39 -15.16
C ALA A 111 4.27 3.71 -16.63
N ASN A 112 3.06 3.41 -17.13
CA ASN A 112 2.68 3.69 -18.52
C ASN A 112 2.02 5.06 -18.71
N HIS A 113 1.57 5.73 -17.65
CA HIS A 113 0.98 7.08 -17.66
C HIS A 113 1.60 7.98 -16.55
N VAL A 114 1.33 9.30 -16.63
CA VAL A 114 1.97 10.42 -15.89
C VAL A 114 2.31 10.10 -14.42
N LEU A 115 3.55 10.41 -14.03
CA LEU A 115 4.06 10.35 -12.66
C LEU A 115 3.85 11.70 -11.95
N VAL A 116 3.17 11.73 -10.79
CA VAL A 116 3.29 12.86 -9.84
C VAL A 116 3.40 12.36 -8.40
N ILE A 117 4.51 12.72 -7.77
CA ILE A 117 4.81 12.63 -6.35
C ILE A 117 4.30 13.93 -5.72
N ASP A 118 3.08 13.98 -5.21
CA ASP A 118 2.57 15.15 -4.50
C ASP A 118 2.56 14.91 -2.99
N ARG A 119 3.23 15.83 -2.27
CA ARG A 119 3.34 15.93 -0.81
C ARG A 119 2.19 16.77 -0.24
N THR A 120 0.99 16.57 -0.76
CA THR A 120 -0.23 17.14 -0.18
C THR A 120 -1.38 16.17 -0.43
N TYR A 121 -1.45 15.11 0.36
CA TYR A 121 -2.68 14.35 0.48
C TYR A 121 -3.35 14.73 1.79
N GLY A 122 -4.63 15.11 1.70
CA GLY A 122 -5.46 15.41 2.87
C GLY A 122 -5.59 14.21 3.81
N PRO A 123 -6.26 14.38 4.95
CA PRO A 123 -6.47 13.28 5.88
C PRO A 123 -7.06 12.08 5.10
N PRO A 124 -6.55 10.87 5.32
CA PRO A 124 -6.94 9.72 4.52
C PRO A 124 -8.42 9.41 4.64
N PRO A 125 -8.94 8.58 3.71
CA PRO A 125 -10.35 8.23 3.70
C PRO A 125 -10.83 7.47 4.94
N PHE A 126 -9.91 7.02 5.82
CA PHE A 126 -10.23 6.29 7.05
C PHE A 126 -9.39 6.81 8.23
N SER A 127 -10.06 7.02 9.35
CA SER A 127 -9.48 7.19 10.68
C SER A 127 -8.80 5.90 11.16
N GLU A 128 -7.99 6.01 12.22
CA GLU A 128 -7.33 4.85 12.81
C GLU A 128 -8.35 3.82 13.34
N GLU A 129 -9.43 4.31 13.96
CA GLU A 129 -10.54 3.48 14.44
C GLU A 129 -11.23 2.76 13.29
N GLU A 130 -11.48 3.44 12.17
CA GLU A 130 -12.06 2.80 10.98
C GLU A 130 -11.13 1.73 10.40
N LEU A 131 -9.81 1.94 10.40
CA LEU A 131 -8.85 0.93 9.94
C LEU A 131 -8.74 -0.25 10.91
N GLU A 132 -8.78 0.00 12.22
CA GLU A 132 -8.82 -1.06 13.23
C GLU A 132 -10.12 -1.87 13.16
N GLU A 133 -11.26 -1.21 12.96
CA GLU A 133 -12.57 -1.80 12.75
C GLU A 133 -12.59 -2.66 11.48
N LEU A 134 -12.10 -2.11 10.37
CA LEU A 134 -11.92 -2.84 9.11
C LEU A 134 -10.99 -4.04 9.29
N ASN A 135 -9.92 -3.89 10.07
CA ASN A 135 -9.02 -5.00 10.36
C ASN A 135 -9.73 -6.11 11.16
N ARG A 136 -10.49 -5.73 12.19
CA ARG A 136 -11.24 -6.68 13.02
C ARG A 136 -12.34 -7.40 12.24
N LEU A 137 -13.11 -6.66 11.46
CA LEU A 137 -14.28 -7.20 10.74
C LEU A 137 -13.88 -8.14 9.60
N TYR A 138 -12.72 -7.90 8.98
CA TYR A 138 -12.40 -8.54 7.70
C TYR A 138 -11.09 -9.33 7.68
N PHE A 139 -10.24 -9.23 8.70
CA PHE A 139 -8.90 -9.83 8.67
C PHE A 139 -8.45 -10.56 9.95
N SER A 140 -9.11 -10.34 11.10
CA SER A 140 -8.89 -11.21 12.26
C SER A 140 -9.88 -12.37 12.21
N SER A 141 -9.37 -13.57 11.93
CA SER A 141 -10.08 -14.81 12.28
C SER A 141 -10.09 -15.00 13.80
N GLU A 142 -11.21 -15.44 14.35
CA GLU A 142 -11.28 -16.05 15.70
C GLU A 142 -10.27 -17.19 15.86
#